data_AF-A0A955XE04-F1
#
_entry.id   AF-A0A955XE04-F1
#
_cell.length_a   1.000
_cell.length_b   1.000
_cell.length_c   1.000
_cell.angle_alpha   90.00
_cell.angle_beta   90.00
_cell.angle_gamma   90.00
#
_symmetry.space_group_name_H-M   'P 1'
#
loop_
_entity.id
_entity.type
_entity.pdbx_description
1 polymer ?
#
loop_
_entity_poly.entity_id
_entity_poly.type
_entity_poly.pdbx_seq_one_letter_code
_entity_poly.pdbx_strand_id
1 'polypeptide(L)' 'MSTQTFCPGQAGYPASLLDLPDPPLLLHVRGPLDLTGPRVAVVGTRRPSERGRRLAHELGAGLAAAGVTVVSGGALGI' A
#
# COMPACT_ATOMS: atom_id res chain seq x y z
N MET A 1 7.34 15.21 11.43
CA MET A 1 6.26 14.26 11.10
C MET A 1 6.16 13.25 12.23
N SER A 2 4.99 13.08 12.83
CA SER A 2 4.77 12.09 13.90
C SER A 2 4.76 10.66 13.33
N THR A 3 5.30 9.70 14.07
CA THR A 3 5.23 8.27 13.76
C THR A 3 4.29 7.62 14.76
N GLN A 4 3.38 6.78 14.29
CA GLN A 4 2.49 5.97 15.12
C GLN A 4 2.96 4.51 15.05
N THR A 5 2.71 3.76 16.13
CA THR A 5 3.02 2.33 16.19
C THR A 5 1.76 1.57 16.58
N PHE A 6 1.43 0.54 15.83
CA PHE A 6 0.29 -0.33 16.08
C PHE A 6 0.74 -1.78 16.29
N CYS A 7 0.06 -2.50 17.17
CA CYS A 7 0.18 -3.95 17.34
C CYS A 7 -1.18 -4.64 17.10
N PRO A 8 -1.20 -5.97 16.85
CA PRO A 8 -2.44 -6.74 16.73
C PRO A 8 -3.44 -6.45 17.85
N GLY A 9 -4.70 -6.22 17.48
CA GLY A 9 -5.79 -5.89 18.41
C GLY A 9 -6.03 -4.39 18.65
N GLN A 10 -5.13 -3.50 18.19
CA GLN A 10 -5.38 -2.05 18.23
C GLN A 10 -6.20 -1.58 17.02
N ALA A 11 -7.05 -0.57 17.22
CA ALA A 11 -7.96 -0.06 16.18
C ALA A 11 -7.29 0.44 14.89
N GLY A 12 -6.00 0.79 14.92
CA GLY A 12 -5.22 1.20 13.74
C GLY A 12 -4.41 0.10 13.07
N TYR A 13 -4.41 -1.13 13.61
CA TYR A 13 -3.71 -2.26 13.01
C TYR A 13 -4.58 -2.86 11.89
N PRO A 14 -4.08 -2.97 10.64
CA PRO A 14 -4.86 -3.53 9.54
C PRO A 14 -5.26 -4.99 9.79
N ALA A 15 -6.56 -5.26 9.85
CA ALA A 15 -7.08 -6.61 10.08
C ALA A 15 -6.58 -7.63 9.05
N SER A 16 -6.41 -7.21 7.79
CA SER A 16 -5.89 -8.06 6.70
C SER A 16 -4.47 -8.57 6.93
N LEU A 17 -3.69 -7.93 7.82
CA LEU A 17 -2.36 -8.44 8.18
C LEU A 17 -2.45 -9.62 9.15
N LEU A 18 -3.58 -9.79 9.85
CA LEU A 18 -3.82 -10.94 10.74
C LEU A 18 -4.08 -12.24 9.95
N ASP A 19 -4.43 -12.14 8.67
CA ASP A 19 -4.64 -13.28 7.78
C ASP A 19 -3.32 -13.92 7.32
N LEU A 20 -2.18 -13.27 7.59
CA LEU A 20 -0.85 -13.80 7.27
C LEU A 20 -0.48 -14.94 8.24
N PRO A 21 0.26 -15.97 7.78
CA PRO A 21 0.74 -17.05 8.67
C PRO A 21 1.63 -16.55 9.82
N ASP A 22 2.34 -15.45 9.60
CA ASP A 22 3.20 -14.77 10.58
C ASP A 22 2.90 -13.25 10.54
N PRO A 23 1.87 -12.78 11.28
CA PRO A 23 1.47 -11.38 11.24
C PRO A 23 2.51 -10.50 11.95
N PRO A 24 2.82 -9.31 11.41
CA PRO A 24 3.82 -8.44 12.02
C PRO A 24 3.40 -7.97 13.42
N LEU A 25 4.27 -8.19 14.42
CA LEU A 25 3.99 -7.81 15.81
C LEU A 25 3.82 -6.30 15.99
N LEU A 26 4.54 -5.50 15.19
CA LEU A 26 4.52 -4.05 15.23
C LEU A 26 4.48 -3.46 13.82
N LEU A 27 3.61 -2.48 13.61
CA LEU A 27 3.50 -1.70 12.40
C LEU A 27 3.81 -0.23 12.71
N HIS A 28 4.92 0.27 12.16
CA HIS A 28 5.30 1.68 12.26
C HIS A 28 4.76 2.47 11.06
N VAL A 29 4.05 3.55 11.33
CA VAL A 29 3.32 4.33 10.33
C VAL A 29 3.75 5.78 10.41
N ARG A 30 4.15 6.34 9.26
CA ARG A 30 4.44 7.77 9.13
C ARG A 30 3.45 8.39 8.16
N GLY A 31 2.74 9.40 8.63
CA GLY A 31 1.65 10.04 7.87
C GLY A 31 0.28 9.41 8.17
N PRO A 32 -0.76 9.83 7.43
CA PRO A 32 -2.10 9.29 7.59
C PRO A 32 -2.16 7.83 7.12
N LEU A 33 -2.94 7.01 7.82
CA LEU A 33 -3.24 5.64 7.44
C LEU A 33 -4.76 5.50 7.32
N ASP A 34 -5.25 5.47 6.09
CA ASP A 34 -6.66 5.19 5.80
C ASP A 34 -6.81 3.72 5.35
N LEU A 35 -7.60 2.98 6.12
CA LEU A 35 -7.89 1.57 5.89
C LEU A 35 -9.36 1.33 5.52
N THR A 36 -10.17 2.39 5.41
CA THR A 36 -11.64 2.31 5.35
C THR A 36 -12.19 2.00 3.95
N GLY A 37 -11.32 1.94 2.93
CA GLY A 37 -11.69 1.75 1.53
C GLY A 37 -11.01 0.58 0.80
N PRO A 38 -11.42 0.34 -0.45
CA PRO A 38 -10.77 -0.63 -1.33
C PRO A 38 -9.31 -0.25 -1.57
N ARG A 39 -8.45 -1.27 -1.64
CA ARG A 39 -7.00 -1.12 -1.80
C ARG A 39 -6.50 -2.10 -2.85
N VAL A 40 -5.59 -1.67 -3.71
CA VAL A 40 -4.97 -2.51 -4.74
C VAL A 40 -3.46 -2.33 -4.71
N ALA A 41 -2.74 -3.46 -4.72
CA ALA A 41 -1.30 -3.45 -4.86
C ALA A 41 -0.91 -3.26 -6.34
N VAL A 42 -0.07 -2.28 -6.63
CA VAL A 42 0.56 -2.09 -7.95
C VAL A 42 2.06 -2.32 -7.77
N VAL A 43 2.55 -3.41 -8.35
CA VAL A 43 3.95 -3.86 -8.23
C VAL A 43 4.47 -4.29 -9.59
N GLY A 44 5.77 -4.10 -9.84
CA GLY A 44 6.39 -4.60 -11.06
C GLY A 44 7.91 -4.70 -10.98
N THR A 45 8.53 -4.87 -12.15
CA THR A 45 9.99 -4.90 -12.28
C THR A 45 10.60 -3.53 -11.95
N ARG A 46 11.81 -3.54 -11.38
CA ARG A 46 12.58 -2.30 -11.15
C ARG A 46 13.08 -1.61 -12.42
N ARG A 47 12.99 -2.29 -13.56
CA ARG A 47 13.42 -1.82 -14.88
C ARG A 47 12.30 -2.02 -15.91
N PRO A 48 11.19 -1.28 -15.81
CA PRO A 48 10.08 -1.42 -16.74
C PRO A 48 10.44 -0.85 -18.11
N SER A 49 9.78 -1.34 -19.16
CA SER A 49 9.74 -0.64 -20.44
C SER A 49 8.96 0.67 -20.30
N GLU A 50 9.10 1.58 -21.28
CA GLU A 50 8.32 2.82 -21.31
C GLU A 50 6.81 2.55 -21.27
N ARG A 51 6.36 1.56 -22.05
CA ARG A 51 4.96 1.09 -22.04
C ARG A 51 4.54 0.60 -20.65
N GLY A 52 5.38 -0.19 -19.98
CA GLY A 52 5.10 -0.69 -18.64
C GLY A 52 4.94 0.46 -17.63
N ARG A 53 5.85 1.44 -17.67
CA ARG A 53 5.79 2.62 -16.81
C ARG A 53 4.52 3.44 -17.05
N ARG A 54 4.15 3.64 -18.32
CA ARG A 54 2.93 4.36 -18.69
C ARG A 54 1.68 3.64 -18.18
N LEU A 55 1.60 2.33 -18.40
CA LEU A 55 0.47 1.53 -17.94
C LEU A 55 0.32 1.55 -16.41
N ALA A 56 1.43 1.40 -15.67
CA ALA A 56 1.39 1.48 -14.21
C ALA A 56 0.89 2.85 -13.71
N HIS A 57 1.31 3.92 -14.38
CA HIS A 57 0.84 5.27 -14.07
C HIS A 57 -0.65 5.44 -14.37
N GLU A 58 -1.11 5.02 -15.55
CA GLU A 58 -2.52 5.07 -15.95
C GLU A 58 -3.40 4.26 -14.98
N LEU A 59 -2.97 3.06 -14.60
CA LEU A 59 -3.68 2.22 -13.62
C LEU A 59 -3.72 2.88 -12.24
N GLY A 60 -2.58 3.35 -11.73
CA GLY A 60 -2.51 4.00 -10.42
C GLY A 60 -3.37 5.25 -10.34
N ALA A 61 -3.31 6.10 -11.36
CA ALA A 61 -4.13 7.30 -11.45
C ALA A 61 -5.63 6.99 -11.57
N GLY A 62 -6.00 6.00 -12.41
CA GLY A 62 -7.39 5.58 -12.57
C GLY A 62 -7.98 5.00 -11.27
N LEU A 63 -7.21 4.16 -10.57
CA LEU A 63 -7.60 3.60 -9.27
C LEU A 63 -7.79 4.71 -8.23
N ALA A 64 -6.84 5.63 -8.11
CA ALA A 64 -6.92 6.74 -7.17
C ALA A 64 -8.13 7.65 -7.47
N ALA A 65 -8.37 7.96 -8.75
CA ALA A 65 -9.53 8.74 -9.18
C ALA A 65 -10.88 8.06 -8.85
N ALA A 66 -10.90 6.72 -8.82
CA ALA A 66 -12.05 5.92 -8.41
C ALA A 66 -12.17 5.75 -6.88
N GLY A 67 -11.32 6.39 -6.08
CA GLY A 67 -11.32 6.26 -4.62
C GLY A 67 -10.70 4.96 -4.10
N VAL A 68 -9.89 4.27 -4.92
CA VAL A 68 -9.15 3.07 -4.54
C VAL A 68 -7.73 3.45 -4.13
N THR A 69 -7.34 3.07 -2.92
CA THR A 69 -5.98 3.33 -2.42
C THR A 69 -4.97 2.40 -3.11
N VAL A 70 -3.98 2.98 -3.77
CA VAL A 70 -2.87 2.24 -4.38
C VAL A 70 -1.80 1.95 -3.32
N VAL A 71 -1.44 0.68 -3.18
CA VAL A 71 -0.40 0.19 -2.25
C VAL A 71 0.81 -0.29 -3.06
N SER A 72 2.02 0.04 -2.64
CA SER A 72 3.26 -0.42 -3.28
C SER A 72 4.38 -0.56 -2.26
N GLY A 73 5.47 -1.22 -2.64
CA GLY A 73 6.70 -1.34 -1.85
C GLY A 73 7.66 -0.16 -1.99
N GLY A 74 7.35 0.84 -2.83
CA GLY A 74 8.19 2.02 -3.02
C GLY A 74 9.53 1.74 -3.70
N ALA A 75 9.63 0.65 -4.45
CA ALA A 75 10.81 0.32 -5.23
C ALA A 75 11.01 1.29 -6.40
N LEU A 76 12.24 1.43 -6.88
CA LEU A 76 12.50 2.05 -8.19
C LEU A 76 11.78 1.25 -9.28
N GLY A 77 11.15 1.90 -10.25
CA GLY A 77 10.42 1.23 -11.34
C GLY A 77 8.91 1.36 -11.19
N ILE A 78 8.19 0.24 -11.22
CA ILE A 78 6.74 0.20 -10.94
C ILE A 78 6.52 -0.23 -9.49
#